data_AF-A0A7W1HEY9-F1
#
_entry.id   AF-A0A7W1HEY9-F1
#
_cell.length_a   1.000
_cell.length_b   1.000
_cell.length_c   1.000
_cell.angle_alpha   90.00
_cell.angle_beta   90.00
_cell.angle_gamma   90.00
#
_symmetry.space_group_name_H-M   'P 1'
#
loop_
_entity.id
_entity.type
_entity.pdbx_description
1 polymer ?
#
loop_
_entity_poly.entity_id
_entity_poly.type
_entity_poly.pdbx_seq_one_letter_code
_entity_poly.pdbx_strand_id
1 'polypeptide(L)'
;FSSVEKALRSTKTTTANKNALLIEGVNTRKITFWLTPENEKKLRTWGASNALLEAIRQNALPFYPMIQKELKNLTKPVEVKNSIGMEFVLIPSGEFLMGIKKEEMEDRPYNGQPLHNVKIKQEFYIGKFEVTQGQWQALMGKNPSEFQNCGSDCPVENIQWNEAKAFIKKLNEKNDGYKYRLPSEAEWEYAARATTTTKHYWGDDSERKLWQYYAHHAELSPAKVGSYLPNAFGLYDVSGNVWEMCEDVWRRDFANVTEDSSPNLQGDPDFRVIKGGSWGQSSNELLISRRNDIFVESTNYAKGFRVVAIPIDLLTEPKTITVDKLNSKATSPLEITSSIKGEVKVEVFVDENGQVVSAKAISGHPLLKEKAAALAKEAKFQQMSADGKPVRVKGTLIYTFK
;
A
#
# COMPACT_ATOMS: atom_id res chain seq x y z
N PHE A 1 10.95 -13.62 20.94
CA PHE A 1 11.02 -15.09 20.79
C PHE A 1 11.79 -15.74 21.94
N SER A 2 13.07 -15.41 22.16
CA SER A 2 13.93 -16.00 23.22
C SER A 2 13.29 -16.00 24.62
N SER A 3 12.61 -14.93 25.03
CA SER A 3 11.92 -14.87 26.33
C SER A 3 10.78 -15.90 26.44
N VAL A 4 10.01 -16.10 25.36
CA VAL A 4 8.92 -17.08 25.30
C VAL A 4 9.48 -18.51 25.30
N GLU A 5 10.56 -18.75 24.53
CA GLU A 5 11.29 -20.02 24.57
C GLU A 5 11.75 -20.34 26.00
N LYS A 6 12.48 -19.43 26.64
CA LYS A 6 13.02 -19.61 27.99
C LYS A 6 11.91 -19.90 29.00
N ALA A 7 10.78 -19.20 28.89
CA ALA A 7 9.63 -19.42 29.75
C ALA A 7 9.00 -20.79 29.53
N LEU A 8 8.74 -21.19 28.27
CA LEU A 8 8.14 -22.49 27.95
C LEU A 8 9.04 -23.67 28.35
N ARG A 9 10.36 -23.53 28.17
CA ARG A 9 11.35 -24.55 28.54
C ARG A 9 11.67 -24.59 30.03
N SER A 10 11.16 -23.63 30.83
CA SER A 10 11.35 -23.61 32.28
C SER A 10 10.67 -24.81 32.95
N THR A 11 11.36 -25.39 33.93
CA THR A 11 10.85 -26.47 34.81
C THR A 11 10.24 -25.94 36.11
N LYS A 12 10.25 -24.62 36.34
CA LYS A 12 9.82 -24.01 37.60
C LYS A 12 8.31 -24.06 37.87
N THR A 13 7.48 -24.31 36.86
CA THR A 13 6.02 -24.39 37.00
C THR A 13 5.40 -25.26 35.90
N THR A 14 4.12 -25.60 36.06
CA THR A 14 3.39 -26.47 35.13
C THR A 14 3.24 -25.85 33.76
N THR A 15 3.09 -26.68 32.72
CA THR A 15 2.84 -26.19 31.35
C THR A 15 1.59 -25.33 31.25
N ALA A 16 0.52 -25.67 31.99
CA ALA A 16 -0.69 -24.86 32.05
C ALA A 16 -0.42 -23.45 32.60
N ASN A 17 0.29 -23.35 33.74
CA ASN A 17 0.62 -22.06 34.35
C ASN A 17 1.57 -21.23 33.48
N LYS A 18 2.56 -21.87 32.84
CA LYS A 18 3.44 -21.21 31.86
C LYS A 18 2.63 -20.57 30.74
N ASN A 19 1.67 -21.30 30.17
CA ASN A 19 0.83 -20.79 29.09
C ASN A 19 -0.06 -19.64 29.56
N ALA A 20 -0.69 -19.73 30.74
CA ALA A 20 -1.53 -18.65 31.27
C ALA A 20 -0.74 -17.35 31.49
N LEU A 21 0.42 -17.43 32.16
CA LEU A 21 1.30 -16.29 32.39
C LEU A 21 1.85 -15.69 31.09
N LEU A 22 2.17 -16.55 30.12
CA LEU A 22 2.62 -16.09 28.81
C LEU A 22 1.50 -15.41 28.04
N ILE A 23 0.27 -15.92 28.04
CA ILE A 23 -0.88 -15.26 27.39
C ILE A 23 -1.10 -13.88 27.99
N GLU A 24 -1.09 -13.76 29.32
CA GLU A 24 -1.20 -12.47 30.01
C GLU A 24 -0.04 -11.54 29.61
N GLY A 25 1.19 -12.05 29.61
CA GLY A 25 2.38 -11.31 29.19
C GLY A 25 2.34 -10.85 27.72
N VAL A 26 1.82 -11.69 26.83
CA VAL A 26 1.63 -11.41 25.39
C VAL A 26 0.57 -10.35 25.18
N ASN A 27 -0.53 -10.39 25.92
CA ASN A 27 -1.62 -9.43 25.77
C ASN A 27 -1.28 -8.08 26.41
N THR A 28 -0.44 -8.08 27.44
CA THR A 28 0.01 -6.85 28.12
C THR A 28 1.21 -6.21 27.45
N ARG A 29 2.03 -6.96 26.70
CA ARG A 29 3.24 -6.48 26.03
C ARG A 29 3.14 -6.75 24.53
N LYS A 30 3.36 -5.72 23.70
CA LYS A 30 3.39 -5.89 22.24
C LYS A 30 4.48 -6.90 21.85
N ILE A 31 4.12 -7.91 21.06
CA ILE A 31 5.07 -8.92 20.58
C ILE A 31 5.73 -8.45 19.29
N THR A 32 7.05 -8.52 19.26
CA THR A 32 7.84 -7.96 18.17
C THR A 32 8.58 -9.01 17.34
N PHE A 33 8.20 -10.29 17.46
CA PHE A 33 8.78 -11.36 16.65
C PHE A 33 7.76 -12.02 15.72
N TRP A 34 8.26 -12.52 14.61
CA TRP A 34 7.49 -13.16 13.55
C TRP A 34 7.17 -14.60 13.97
N LEU A 35 5.90 -14.96 14.02
CA LEU A 35 5.50 -16.36 14.21
C LEU A 35 5.60 -17.11 12.87
N THR A 36 6.81 -17.41 12.45
CA THR A 36 7.05 -18.24 11.26
C THR A 36 6.52 -19.67 11.49
N PRO A 37 6.20 -20.44 10.44
CA PRO A 37 5.80 -21.85 10.61
C PRO A 37 6.83 -22.68 11.39
N GLU A 38 8.12 -22.39 11.21
CA GLU A 38 9.21 -23.03 11.96
C GLU A 38 9.20 -22.63 13.44
N ASN A 39 9.03 -21.33 13.72
CA ASN A 39 8.93 -20.81 15.09
C ASN A 39 7.68 -21.34 15.80
N GLU A 40 6.54 -21.42 15.11
CA GLU A 40 5.32 -22.02 15.64
C GLU A 40 5.54 -23.49 15.98
N LYS A 41 6.19 -24.24 15.07
CA LYS A 41 6.55 -25.64 15.34
C LYS A 41 7.45 -25.77 16.56
N LYS A 42 8.48 -24.92 16.71
CA LYS A 42 9.35 -24.89 17.90
C LYS A 42 8.56 -24.58 19.18
N LEU A 43 7.71 -23.55 19.17
CA LEU A 43 6.87 -23.22 20.33
C LEU A 43 5.95 -24.39 20.73
N ARG A 44 5.35 -25.07 19.76
CA ARG A 44 4.55 -26.29 20.00
C ARG A 44 5.38 -27.39 20.67
N THR A 45 6.61 -27.62 20.21
CA THR A 45 7.51 -28.61 20.84
C THR A 45 7.89 -28.26 22.28
N TRP A 46 7.83 -26.99 22.66
CA TRP A 46 8.06 -26.53 24.04
C TRP A 46 6.79 -26.44 24.88
N GLY A 47 5.64 -26.90 24.36
CA GLY A 47 4.39 -26.97 25.09
C GLY A 47 3.53 -25.71 25.02
N ALA A 48 3.69 -24.87 23.99
CA ALA A 48 2.76 -23.78 23.72
C ALA A 48 1.36 -24.32 23.37
N SER A 49 0.33 -23.82 24.06
CA SER A 49 -1.06 -24.14 23.80
C SER A 49 -1.58 -23.42 22.55
N ASN A 50 -2.69 -23.89 21.99
CA ASN A 50 -3.34 -23.19 20.87
C ASN A 50 -3.76 -21.76 21.26
N ALA A 51 -4.21 -21.55 22.50
CA ALA A 51 -4.58 -20.23 23.00
C ALA A 51 -3.37 -19.28 23.10
N LEU A 52 -2.20 -19.78 23.54
CA LEU A 52 -0.98 -18.98 23.56
C LEU A 52 -0.51 -18.64 22.13
N LEU A 53 -0.55 -19.60 21.21
CA LEU A 53 -0.20 -19.32 19.81
C LEU A 53 -1.14 -18.31 19.18
N GLU A 54 -2.43 -18.36 19.50
CA GLU A 54 -3.40 -17.39 19.01
C GLU A 54 -3.17 -15.99 19.60
N ALA A 55 -2.92 -15.89 20.91
CA ALA A 55 -2.53 -14.63 21.54
C ALA A 55 -1.25 -14.05 20.92
N ILE A 56 -0.26 -14.91 20.62
CA ILE A 56 0.96 -14.51 19.92
C ILE A 56 0.63 -14.02 18.52
N ARG A 57 -0.21 -14.71 17.74
CA ARG A 57 -0.60 -14.28 16.39
C ARG A 57 -1.28 -12.92 16.39
N GLN A 58 -2.18 -12.68 17.34
CA GLN A 58 -2.92 -11.41 17.44
C GLN A 58 -2.02 -10.22 17.76
N ASN A 59 -0.89 -10.45 18.43
CA ASN A 59 0.04 -9.39 18.87
C ASN A 59 1.37 -9.38 18.11
N ALA A 60 1.64 -10.39 17.27
CA ALA A 60 2.85 -10.47 16.47
C ALA A 60 2.81 -9.48 15.31
N LEU A 61 3.98 -9.06 14.86
CA LEU A 61 4.10 -8.29 13.63
C LEU A 61 3.50 -9.10 12.47
N PRO A 62 2.74 -8.44 11.57
CA PRO A 62 2.12 -9.11 10.44
C PRO A 62 3.19 -9.83 9.60
N PHE A 63 3.02 -11.15 9.45
CA PHE A 63 4.00 -12.02 8.80
C PHE A 63 3.89 -11.88 7.28
N TYR A 64 4.99 -11.54 6.61
CA TYR A 64 5.08 -11.36 5.16
C TYR A 64 4.38 -12.49 4.34
N PRO A 65 4.53 -13.79 4.65
CA PRO A 65 3.79 -14.86 3.96
C PRO A 65 2.26 -14.87 4.15
N MET A 66 1.71 -14.27 5.21
CA MET A 66 0.26 -14.18 5.41
C MET A 66 -0.34 -13.13 4.47
N ILE A 67 0.30 -11.96 4.41
CA ILE A 67 -0.08 -10.93 3.44
C ILE A 67 0.17 -11.42 2.02
N GLN A 68 1.29 -12.12 1.74
CA GLN A 68 1.47 -12.73 0.42
C GLN A 68 0.39 -13.77 0.07
N LYS A 69 -0.16 -14.51 1.04
CA LYS A 69 -1.25 -15.46 0.80
C LYS A 69 -2.56 -14.75 0.47
N GLU A 70 -2.84 -13.63 1.12
CA GLU A 70 -3.99 -12.77 0.81
C GLU A 70 -3.80 -12.04 -0.52
N LEU A 71 -2.61 -11.52 -0.80
CA LEU A 71 -2.24 -10.91 -2.07
C LEU A 71 -2.24 -11.93 -3.23
N LYS A 72 -1.92 -13.21 -2.98
CA LYS A 72 -2.05 -14.28 -3.99
C LYS A 72 -3.50 -14.58 -4.40
N ASN A 73 -4.47 -14.17 -3.58
CA ASN A 73 -5.89 -14.23 -3.97
C ASN A 73 -6.28 -13.03 -4.83
N LEU A 74 -5.43 -11.99 -4.92
CA LEU A 74 -5.60 -10.93 -5.90
C LEU A 74 -5.17 -11.46 -7.28
N THR A 75 -5.81 -10.94 -8.32
CA THR A 75 -5.53 -11.29 -9.73
C THR A 75 -4.18 -10.74 -10.24
N LYS A 76 -3.40 -10.07 -9.38
CA LYS A 76 -2.16 -9.35 -9.73
C LYS A 76 -0.94 -10.04 -9.11
N PRO A 77 0.23 -10.06 -9.79
CA PRO A 77 1.47 -10.55 -9.20
C PRO A 77 1.86 -9.78 -7.94
N VAL A 78 2.36 -10.48 -6.92
CA VAL A 78 2.80 -9.85 -5.65
C VAL A 78 4.08 -9.03 -5.84
N GLU A 79 4.97 -9.49 -6.72
CA GLU A 79 6.20 -8.81 -7.08
C GLU A 79 6.32 -8.75 -8.60
N VAL A 80 6.82 -7.63 -9.11
CA VAL A 80 7.11 -7.42 -10.53
C VAL A 80 8.51 -6.86 -10.70
N LYS A 81 9.10 -7.10 -11.87
CA LYS A 81 10.40 -6.56 -12.24
C LYS A 81 10.25 -5.79 -13.55
N ASN A 82 10.76 -4.58 -13.60
CA ASN A 82 10.70 -3.77 -14.81
C ASN A 82 11.84 -4.07 -15.80
N SER A 83 11.86 -3.37 -16.93
CA SER A 83 12.83 -3.58 -18.02
C SER A 83 14.30 -3.33 -17.65
N ILE A 84 14.57 -2.57 -16.59
CA ILE A 84 15.94 -2.30 -16.10
C ILE A 84 16.28 -3.09 -14.84
N GLY A 85 15.38 -3.98 -14.41
CA GLY A 85 15.59 -4.88 -13.30
C GLY A 85 15.28 -4.33 -11.92
N MET A 86 14.56 -3.21 -11.81
CA MET A 86 14.00 -2.78 -10.53
C MET A 86 12.86 -3.71 -10.11
N GLU A 87 12.87 -4.12 -8.85
CA GLU A 87 11.82 -4.93 -8.23
C GLU A 87 10.80 -4.04 -7.52
N PHE A 88 9.52 -4.35 -7.70
CA PHE A 88 8.42 -3.66 -7.05
C PHE A 88 7.47 -4.65 -6.38
N VAL A 89 6.88 -4.23 -5.26
CA VAL A 89 5.92 -5.01 -4.48
C VAL A 89 4.53 -4.41 -4.60
N LEU A 90 3.52 -5.27 -4.71
CA LEU A 90 2.11 -4.88 -4.79
C LEU A 90 1.62 -4.38 -3.42
N ILE A 91 1.06 -3.17 -3.42
CA ILE A 91 0.43 -2.54 -2.27
C ILE A 91 -1.09 -2.60 -2.46
N PRO A 92 -1.84 -3.27 -1.57
CA PRO A 92 -3.28 -3.40 -1.71
C PRO A 92 -3.99 -2.06 -1.46
N SER A 93 -5.20 -1.91 -2.02
CA SER A 93 -6.11 -0.85 -1.62
C SER A 93 -6.55 -1.05 -0.18
N GLY A 94 -6.82 0.04 0.54
CA GLY A 94 -7.25 -0.04 1.93
C GLY A 94 -7.33 1.33 2.57
N GLU A 95 -7.48 1.34 3.88
CA GLU A 95 -7.55 2.55 4.69
C GLU A 95 -6.59 2.41 5.88
N PHE A 96 -6.02 3.53 6.31
CA PHE A 96 -5.14 3.57 7.47
C PHE A 96 -5.17 4.92 8.17
N LEU A 97 -4.70 4.92 9.41
CA LEU A 97 -4.45 6.14 10.16
C LEU A 97 -3.04 6.65 9.85
N MET A 98 -2.97 7.80 9.19
CA MET A 98 -1.73 8.49 8.83
C MET A 98 -1.38 9.55 9.88
N GLY A 99 -0.09 9.67 10.19
CA GLY A 99 0.44 10.62 11.17
C GLY A 99 0.75 10.02 12.54
N ILE A 100 0.84 10.87 13.55
CA ILE A 100 1.23 10.49 14.91
C ILE A 100 0.13 10.86 15.90
N LYS A 101 -0.02 10.09 16.99
CA LYS A 101 -0.91 10.48 18.10
C LYS A 101 -0.30 11.57 18.94
N LYS A 102 -1.14 12.45 19.51
CA LYS A 102 -0.67 13.59 20.29
C LYS A 102 0.10 13.14 21.54
N GLU A 103 -0.32 12.03 22.13
CA GLU A 103 0.27 11.44 23.33
C GLU A 103 1.61 10.73 23.06
N GLU A 104 1.91 10.43 21.79
CA GLU A 104 3.15 9.80 21.35
C GLU A 104 4.21 10.84 20.95
N MET A 105 3.89 12.14 21.06
CA MET A 105 4.84 13.22 20.81
C MET A 105 5.80 13.36 21.99
N GLU A 106 7.07 13.06 21.77
CA GLU A 106 8.17 13.41 22.68
C GLU A 106 8.54 14.91 22.54
N ASP A 107 9.46 15.42 23.36
CA ASP A 107 9.85 16.85 23.47
C ASP A 107 10.34 17.53 22.17
N ARG A 108 10.46 16.79 21.06
CA ARG A 108 10.68 17.36 19.72
C ARG A 108 9.38 17.26 18.91
N PRO A 109 8.65 18.37 18.71
CA PRO A 109 7.36 18.37 18.04
C PRO A 109 7.54 18.04 16.55
N TYR A 110 7.41 16.77 16.19
CA TYR A 110 7.37 16.36 14.79
C TYR A 110 6.01 16.68 14.20
N ASN A 111 6.09 17.45 13.12
CA ASN A 111 5.12 17.84 12.12
C ASN A 111 4.49 16.62 11.43
N GLY A 112 3.54 15.96 12.09
CA GLY A 112 2.75 14.81 11.58
C GLY A 112 1.37 14.67 12.23
N GLN A 113 0.85 15.76 12.78
CA GLN A 113 -0.47 15.88 13.40
C GLN A 113 -1.46 16.57 12.46
N PRO A 114 -2.79 16.38 12.62
CA PRO A 114 -3.39 15.32 13.44
C PRO A 114 -3.26 13.95 12.79
N LEU A 115 -3.41 12.90 13.60
CA LEU A 115 -3.72 11.57 13.10
C LEU A 115 -5.07 11.63 12.34
N HIS A 116 -5.11 11.14 11.10
CA HIS A 116 -6.29 11.21 10.25
C HIS A 116 -6.42 9.96 9.37
N ASN A 117 -7.63 9.69 8.87
CA ASN A 117 -7.88 8.54 8.00
C ASN A 117 -7.45 8.87 6.56
N VAL A 118 -6.80 7.92 5.90
CA VAL A 118 -6.44 8.03 4.49
C VAL A 118 -6.80 6.74 3.77
N LYS A 119 -7.37 6.88 2.58
CA LYS A 119 -7.82 5.80 1.71
C LYS A 119 -6.92 5.63 0.50
N ILE A 120 -6.27 4.48 0.40
CA ILE A 120 -5.64 3.98 -0.81
C ILE A 120 -6.74 3.38 -1.69
N LYS A 121 -7.20 4.14 -2.69
CA LYS A 121 -8.36 3.76 -3.51
C LYS A 121 -8.10 2.57 -4.45
N GLN A 122 -6.87 2.39 -4.89
CA GLN A 122 -6.48 1.39 -5.88
C GLN A 122 -5.15 0.76 -5.51
N GLU A 123 -4.94 -0.50 -5.88
CA GLU A 123 -3.62 -1.11 -5.70
C GLU A 123 -2.58 -0.45 -6.60
N PHE A 124 -1.36 -0.31 -6.10
CA PHE A 124 -0.22 0.20 -6.84
C PHE A 124 1.02 -0.65 -6.53
N TYR A 125 2.06 -0.56 -7.34
CA TYR A 125 3.34 -1.14 -7.00
C TYR A 125 4.30 -0.07 -6.51
N ILE A 126 5.15 -0.39 -5.54
CA ILE A 126 6.21 0.50 -5.07
C ILE A 126 7.53 -0.25 -5.02
N GLY A 127 8.64 0.48 -5.23
CA GLY A 127 9.98 -0.08 -5.22
C GLY A 127 10.23 -0.85 -3.94
N LYS A 128 10.61 -2.12 -4.10
CA LYS A 128 11.00 -3.02 -3.00
C LYS A 128 12.15 -2.43 -2.18
N PHE A 129 13.01 -1.70 -2.88
CA PHE A 129 14.18 -1.00 -2.39
C PHE A 129 14.13 0.49 -2.82
N GLU A 130 14.99 1.31 -2.22
CA GLU A 130 15.38 2.60 -2.77
C GLU A 130 16.04 2.42 -4.16
N VAL A 131 16.02 3.46 -5.00
CA VAL A 131 16.72 3.42 -6.29
C VAL A 131 18.21 3.28 -6.04
N THR A 132 18.85 2.29 -6.67
CA THR A 132 20.27 2.04 -6.43
C THR A 132 21.18 2.88 -7.32
N GLN A 133 22.43 3.06 -6.91
CA GLN A 133 23.48 3.72 -7.70
C GLN A 133 23.65 3.06 -9.07
N GLY A 134 23.55 1.72 -9.16
CA GLY A 134 23.64 0.98 -10.41
C GLY A 134 22.45 1.24 -11.34
N GLN A 135 21.23 1.26 -10.80
CA GLN A 135 20.02 1.59 -11.56
C GLN A 135 20.05 3.04 -12.07
N TRP A 136 20.47 3.97 -11.20
CA TRP A 136 20.69 5.36 -11.56
C TRP A 136 21.71 5.50 -12.69
N GLN A 137 22.91 4.94 -12.51
CA GLN A 137 23.99 4.98 -13.51
C GLN A 137 23.52 4.42 -14.87
N ALA A 138 22.76 3.32 -14.88
CA ALA A 138 22.26 2.70 -16.10
C ALA A 138 21.31 3.59 -16.91
N LEU A 139 20.52 4.45 -16.26
CA LEU A 139 19.58 5.37 -16.93
C LEU A 139 20.15 6.77 -17.15
N MET A 140 20.93 7.27 -16.19
CA MET A 140 21.40 8.64 -16.14
C MET A 140 22.81 8.80 -16.71
N GLY A 141 23.60 7.73 -16.75
CA GLY A 141 24.96 7.71 -17.32
C GLY A 141 26.06 8.24 -16.39
N LYS A 142 25.70 8.77 -15.21
CA LYS A 142 26.64 9.27 -14.19
C LYS A 142 26.11 8.92 -12.79
N ASN A 143 27.02 8.71 -11.84
CA ASN A 143 26.72 8.40 -10.46
C ASN A 143 27.07 9.62 -9.59
N PRO A 144 26.08 10.35 -9.06
CA PRO A 144 26.30 11.57 -8.27
C PRO A 144 26.59 11.27 -6.79
N SER A 145 26.43 10.02 -6.36
CA SER A 145 26.57 9.60 -4.97
C SER A 145 27.95 9.92 -4.41
N GLU A 146 27.99 10.38 -3.16
CA GLU A 146 29.21 10.57 -2.38
C GLU A 146 29.81 9.20 -2.01
N PHE A 147 28.97 8.25 -1.61
CA PHE A 147 29.39 6.94 -1.12
C PHE A 147 29.50 5.89 -2.24
N GLN A 148 30.28 6.19 -3.29
CA GLN A 148 30.40 5.29 -4.46
C GLN A 148 31.07 3.95 -4.13
N ASN A 149 31.96 3.93 -3.14
CA ASN A 149 32.64 2.71 -2.68
C ASN A 149 31.69 1.68 -2.04
N CYS A 150 30.46 2.08 -1.72
CA CYS A 150 29.41 1.19 -1.22
C CYS A 150 28.98 0.15 -2.29
N GLY A 151 29.06 0.54 -3.57
CA GLY A 151 28.79 -0.33 -4.73
C GLY A 151 27.42 -0.10 -5.37
N SER A 152 27.16 -0.82 -6.47
CA SER A 152 25.99 -0.65 -7.35
C SER A 152 24.64 -0.86 -6.65
N ASP A 153 24.63 -1.61 -5.56
CA ASP A 153 23.42 -1.98 -4.82
C ASP A 153 23.16 -1.04 -3.63
N CYS A 154 23.98 -0.01 -3.43
CA CYS A 154 23.68 1.03 -2.45
C CYS A 154 22.68 2.03 -3.03
N PRO A 155 21.88 2.70 -2.19
CA PRO A 155 20.96 3.72 -2.65
C PRO A 155 21.73 4.84 -3.34
N VAL A 156 21.15 5.37 -4.42
CA VAL A 156 21.64 6.61 -4.98
C VAL A 156 21.30 7.75 -4.02
N GLU A 157 22.32 8.53 -3.68
CA GLU A 157 22.21 9.74 -2.87
C GLU A 157 22.95 10.92 -3.50
N ASN A 158 22.92 12.08 -2.83
CA ASN A 158 23.49 13.34 -3.29
C ASN A 158 22.84 13.86 -4.58
N ILE A 159 21.52 13.69 -4.69
CA ILE A 159 20.70 14.16 -5.81
C ILE A 159 19.67 15.20 -5.36
N GLN A 160 19.27 16.05 -6.29
CA GLN A 160 18.15 16.98 -6.14
C GLN A 160 16.80 16.29 -6.42
N TRP A 161 15.70 16.90 -5.94
CA TRP A 161 14.35 16.38 -6.21
C TRP A 161 14.03 16.38 -7.71
N ASN A 162 14.43 17.45 -8.42
CA ASN A 162 14.24 17.56 -9.85
C ASN A 162 15.03 16.50 -10.65
N GLU A 163 16.18 16.05 -10.14
CA GLU A 163 16.94 14.96 -10.77
C GLU A 163 16.25 13.60 -10.57
N ALA A 164 15.62 13.35 -9.42
CA ALA A 164 14.77 12.17 -9.23
C ALA A 164 13.59 12.16 -10.23
N LYS A 165 12.98 13.32 -10.49
CA LYS A 165 11.95 13.45 -11.53
C LYS A 165 12.51 13.21 -12.93
N ALA A 166 13.73 13.64 -13.22
CA ALA A 166 14.41 13.37 -14.50
C ALA A 166 14.68 11.87 -14.68
N PHE A 167 15.11 11.17 -13.62
CA PHE A 167 15.23 9.71 -13.62
C PHE A 167 13.88 9.04 -13.92
N ILE A 168 12.81 9.45 -13.24
CA ILE A 168 11.44 8.94 -13.49
C ILE A 168 10.99 9.19 -14.93
N LYS A 169 11.33 10.36 -15.51
CA LYS A 169 11.01 10.66 -16.91
C LYS A 169 11.71 9.67 -17.85
N LYS A 170 13.01 9.44 -17.69
CA LYS A 170 13.77 8.46 -18.49
C LYS A 170 13.29 7.03 -18.28
N LEU A 171 12.87 6.69 -17.05
CA LEU A 171 12.31 5.38 -16.77
C LEU A 171 10.97 5.18 -17.50
N ASN A 172 10.12 6.20 -17.54
CA ASN A 172 8.88 6.16 -18.33
C ASN A 172 9.12 6.05 -19.84
N GLU A 173 10.22 6.59 -20.37
CA GLU A 173 10.60 6.44 -21.79
C GLU A 173 10.91 4.98 -22.19
N LYS A 174 11.07 4.07 -21.22
CA LYS A 174 11.21 2.63 -21.49
C LYS A 174 9.95 1.97 -22.01
N ASN A 175 8.77 2.54 -21.75
CA ASN A 175 7.48 2.05 -22.24
C ASN A 175 7.24 0.55 -21.96
N ASP A 176 7.62 0.07 -20.78
CA ASP A 176 7.61 -1.35 -20.41
C ASP A 176 6.29 -1.80 -19.73
N GLY A 177 5.19 -1.09 -20.01
CA GLY A 177 3.86 -1.40 -19.49
C GLY A 177 3.50 -0.72 -18.16
N TYR A 178 4.42 0.07 -17.61
CA TYR A 178 4.20 0.81 -16.37
C TYR A 178 4.36 2.32 -16.56
N LYS A 179 3.61 3.07 -15.73
CA LYS A 179 3.84 4.48 -15.49
C LYS A 179 4.50 4.66 -14.13
N TYR A 180 5.63 5.36 -14.12
CA TYR A 180 6.43 5.61 -12.93
C TYR A 180 6.26 7.02 -12.40
N ARG A 181 6.31 7.16 -11.07
CA ARG A 181 6.32 8.44 -10.35
C ARG A 181 6.93 8.29 -8.95
N LEU A 182 7.15 9.40 -8.27
CA LEU A 182 7.42 9.37 -6.83
C LEU A 182 6.14 8.92 -6.10
N PRO A 183 6.27 8.28 -4.92
CA PRO A 183 5.12 8.04 -4.05
C PRO A 183 4.55 9.38 -3.56
N SER A 184 3.24 9.42 -3.33
CA SER A 184 2.72 10.44 -2.41
C SER A 184 3.21 10.12 -1.00
N GLU A 185 3.19 11.12 -0.13
CA GLU A 185 3.52 10.95 1.27
C GLU A 185 2.62 9.90 1.95
N ALA A 186 1.33 9.94 1.62
CA ALA A 186 0.34 8.99 2.11
C ALA A 186 0.62 7.56 1.65
N GLU A 187 0.94 7.37 0.36
CA GLU A 187 1.30 6.05 -0.17
C GLU A 187 2.56 5.50 0.46
N TRP A 188 3.57 6.36 0.65
CA TRP A 188 4.81 5.99 1.32
C TRP A 188 4.54 5.51 2.74
N GLU A 189 3.77 6.27 3.52
CA GLU A 189 3.51 5.92 4.92
C GLU A 189 2.62 4.68 5.05
N TYR A 190 1.61 4.52 4.18
CA TYR A 190 0.80 3.30 4.12
C TYR A 190 1.67 2.08 3.84
N ALA A 191 2.53 2.17 2.83
CA ALA A 191 3.41 1.08 2.43
C ALA A 191 4.45 0.76 3.51
N ALA A 192 5.01 1.79 4.17
CA ALA A 192 5.98 1.62 5.25
C ALA A 192 5.37 1.00 6.51
N ARG A 193 4.13 1.40 6.87
CA ARG A 193 3.39 0.83 8.01
C ARG A 193 3.07 -0.64 7.82
N ALA A 194 2.74 -1.06 6.59
CA ALA A 194 2.39 -2.44 6.25
C ALA A 194 1.44 -3.07 7.29
N THR A 195 0.29 -2.42 7.47
CA THR A 195 -0.79 -2.74 8.42
C THR A 195 -0.50 -2.52 9.91
N THR A 196 0.69 -2.03 10.28
CA THR A 196 1.01 -1.73 11.68
C THR A 196 0.49 -0.35 12.11
N THR A 197 0.17 -0.22 13.40
CA THR A 197 -0.20 1.06 14.06
C THR A 197 0.85 1.52 15.07
N THR A 198 2.04 0.91 15.02
CA THR A 198 3.16 1.13 15.91
C THR A 198 4.06 2.28 15.41
N LYS A 199 4.96 2.75 16.28
CA LYS A 199 5.98 3.78 16.00
C LYS A 199 6.91 3.39 14.86
N HIS A 200 7.31 2.11 14.83
CA HIS A 200 8.13 1.52 13.79
C HIS A 200 7.42 0.32 13.15
N TYR A 201 7.85 -0.08 11.95
CA TYR A 201 7.21 -1.21 11.26
C TYR A 201 7.55 -2.56 11.90
N TRP A 202 8.60 -2.59 12.73
CA TRP A 202 8.97 -3.71 13.59
C TRP A 202 8.39 -3.63 15.01
N GLY A 203 7.50 -2.66 15.28
CA GLY A 203 6.82 -2.50 16.56
C GLY A 203 7.36 -1.36 17.44
N ASP A 204 6.90 -1.34 18.70
CA ASP A 204 7.19 -0.27 19.68
C ASP A 204 8.31 -0.63 20.67
N ASP A 205 8.95 -1.77 20.48
CA ASP A 205 9.99 -2.24 21.41
C ASP A 205 11.26 -1.39 21.26
N SER A 206 11.63 -0.74 22.36
CA SER A 206 12.83 0.09 22.47
C SER A 206 14.08 -0.70 22.85
N GLU A 207 13.99 -2.03 23.02
CA GLU A 207 15.16 -2.87 23.27
C GLU A 207 16.17 -2.77 22.13
N ARG A 208 17.35 -2.21 22.44
CA ARG A 208 18.48 -1.93 21.53
C ARG A 208 18.88 -3.07 20.60
N LYS A 209 18.58 -4.31 20.95
CA LYS A 209 18.99 -5.51 20.20
C LYS A 209 18.07 -5.85 19.04
N LEU A 210 16.84 -5.33 19.00
CA LEU A 210 15.87 -5.76 17.99
C LEU A 210 15.96 -4.91 16.71
N TRP A 211 16.00 -3.57 16.85
CA TRP A 211 15.93 -2.68 15.69
C TRP A 211 17.15 -2.81 14.75
N GLN A 212 18.29 -3.34 15.21
CA GLN A 212 19.51 -3.56 14.41
C GLN A 212 19.27 -4.51 13.22
N TYR A 213 18.24 -5.34 13.29
CA TYR A 213 17.87 -6.22 12.19
C TYR A 213 16.94 -5.57 11.18
N TYR A 214 16.37 -4.39 11.49
CA TYR A 214 15.30 -3.77 10.71
C TYR A 214 15.69 -2.41 10.12
N ALA A 215 16.67 -1.71 10.69
CA ALA A 215 17.00 -0.36 10.23
C ALA A 215 18.51 -0.12 10.19
N HIS A 216 18.95 0.54 9.12
CA HIS A 216 20.31 1.06 8.99
C HIS A 216 20.39 2.47 9.58
N HIS A 217 21.13 2.66 10.67
CA HIS A 217 21.08 3.92 11.40
C HIS A 217 22.27 4.10 12.37
N ALA A 218 22.52 5.33 12.81
CA ALA A 218 23.66 5.74 13.64
C ALA A 218 25.04 5.26 13.09
N GLU A 219 25.17 5.21 11.77
CA GLU A 219 26.38 4.84 11.04
C GLU A 219 27.02 6.08 10.39
N LEU A 220 28.08 5.90 9.59
CA LEU A 220 28.80 6.96 8.89
C LEU A 220 28.59 6.97 7.36
N SER A 221 27.81 6.03 6.83
CA SER A 221 27.57 5.82 5.41
C SER A 221 26.31 4.98 5.20
N PRO A 222 25.70 4.96 4.00
CA PRO A 222 24.61 4.05 3.67
C PRO A 222 25.07 2.59 3.57
N ALA A 223 24.10 1.67 3.58
CA ALA A 223 24.27 0.25 3.33
C ALA A 223 23.69 -0.14 1.97
N LYS A 224 24.03 -1.36 1.51
CA LYS A 224 23.35 -1.96 0.36
C LYS A 224 21.87 -2.13 0.67
N VAL A 225 21.01 -1.85 -0.30
CA VAL A 225 19.58 -2.05 -0.15
C VAL A 225 19.28 -3.51 0.16
N GLY A 226 18.27 -3.76 0.99
CA GLY A 226 17.90 -5.11 1.40
C GLY A 226 18.80 -5.77 2.44
N SER A 227 19.71 -5.01 3.07
CA SER A 227 20.58 -5.54 4.14
C SER A 227 19.82 -5.84 5.43
N TYR A 228 18.63 -5.27 5.60
CA TYR A 228 17.79 -5.38 6.79
C TYR A 228 16.52 -6.17 6.50
N LEU A 229 15.79 -6.58 7.53
CA LEU A 229 14.53 -7.32 7.36
C LEU A 229 13.45 -6.42 6.73
N PRO A 230 12.60 -6.95 5.84
CA PRO A 230 11.53 -6.16 5.25
C PRO A 230 10.35 -5.97 6.22
N ASN A 231 9.46 -5.03 5.90
CA ASN A 231 8.14 -4.96 6.51
C ASN A 231 7.19 -6.03 5.95
N ALA A 232 5.94 -6.04 6.44
CA ALA A 232 4.97 -7.08 6.08
C ALA A 232 4.52 -7.05 4.60
N PHE A 233 4.68 -5.92 3.91
CA PHE A 233 4.45 -5.80 2.47
C PHE A 233 5.68 -6.17 1.62
N GLY A 234 6.82 -6.44 2.26
CA GLY A 234 8.06 -6.79 1.57
C GLY A 234 8.95 -5.61 1.20
N LEU A 235 8.68 -4.42 1.75
CA LEU A 235 9.55 -3.27 1.53
C LEU A 235 10.73 -3.34 2.49
N TYR A 236 11.90 -3.05 1.95
CA TYR A 236 13.14 -2.93 2.68
C TYR A 236 13.48 -1.46 2.89
N ASP A 237 14.27 -1.19 3.93
CA ASP A 237 14.93 0.09 4.18
C ASP A 237 13.96 1.29 4.35
N VAL A 238 12.68 1.05 4.62
CA VAL A 238 11.67 2.11 4.89
C VAL A 238 11.90 2.87 6.21
N SER A 239 12.97 2.55 6.92
CA SER A 239 13.39 3.22 8.14
C SER A 239 14.91 3.17 8.21
N GLY A 240 15.55 4.33 8.09
CA GLY A 240 17.01 4.44 7.99
C GLY A 240 17.51 4.45 6.55
N ASN A 241 18.77 4.06 6.36
CA ASN A 241 19.50 4.11 5.08
C ASN A 241 19.54 5.50 4.45
N VAL A 242 18.63 5.88 3.55
CA VAL A 242 18.52 7.28 3.09
C VAL A 242 17.11 7.83 3.23
N TRP A 243 17.02 9.13 3.47
CA TRP A 243 15.74 9.84 3.41
C TRP A 243 15.15 9.71 2.02
N GLU A 244 13.85 9.49 1.93
CA GLU A 244 13.19 9.22 0.65
C GLU A 244 12.25 10.33 0.23
N MET A 245 12.46 10.86 -0.97
CA MET A 245 11.64 11.93 -1.53
C MET A 245 10.24 11.47 -1.94
N CYS A 246 9.24 12.25 -1.55
CA CYS A 246 7.85 12.12 -1.99
C CYS A 246 7.50 13.21 -3.02
N GLU A 247 6.37 13.04 -3.70
CA GLU A 247 5.85 14.04 -4.64
C GLU A 247 5.34 15.31 -3.93
N ASP A 248 4.86 15.15 -2.69
CA ASP A 248 4.16 16.16 -1.92
C ASP A 248 4.99 17.42 -1.66
N VAL A 249 4.33 18.56 -1.86
CA VAL A 249 4.73 19.86 -1.34
C VAL A 249 4.63 19.84 0.18
N TRP A 250 5.69 20.30 0.83
CA TRP A 250 5.81 20.33 2.26
C TRP A 250 4.73 21.21 2.91
N ARG A 251 4.22 20.74 4.05
CA ARG A 251 3.39 21.51 4.96
C ARG A 251 3.61 21.09 6.40
N ARG A 252 3.40 22.04 7.31
CA ARG A 252 3.71 21.91 8.74
C ARG A 252 2.86 20.84 9.45
N ASP A 253 1.61 20.65 9.03
CA ASP A 253 0.66 19.74 9.66
C ASP A 253 -0.28 19.12 8.62
N PHE A 254 -1.11 18.19 9.06
CA PHE A 254 -2.17 17.53 8.30
C PHE A 254 -3.55 18.18 8.50
N ALA A 255 -3.62 19.44 8.94
CA ALA A 255 -4.91 20.10 9.06
C ALA A 255 -5.54 20.33 7.67
N ASN A 256 -6.74 19.83 7.41
CA ASN A 256 -7.41 19.99 6.11
C ASN A 256 -6.66 19.35 4.93
N VAL A 257 -6.00 18.20 5.13
CA VAL A 257 -5.47 17.40 4.02
C VAL A 257 -6.55 16.53 3.39
N THR A 258 -6.32 16.12 2.14
CA THR A 258 -7.19 15.16 1.46
C THR A 258 -7.00 13.77 2.03
N GLU A 259 -8.10 13.02 2.14
CA GLU A 259 -8.09 11.66 2.70
C GLU A 259 -7.91 10.57 1.61
N ASP A 260 -7.51 10.93 0.39
CA ASP A 260 -7.56 10.01 -0.77
C ASP A 260 -6.21 9.60 -1.34
N SER A 261 -5.14 9.78 -0.56
CA SER A 261 -3.75 9.42 -0.86
C SER A 261 -3.12 10.15 -2.05
N SER A 262 -3.82 11.11 -2.67
CA SER A 262 -3.22 11.98 -3.67
C SER A 262 -2.14 12.86 -3.04
N PRO A 263 -1.05 13.17 -3.76
CA PRO A 263 0.00 14.03 -3.23
C PRO A 263 -0.55 15.44 -3.01
N ASN A 264 -0.19 16.05 -1.88
CA ASN A 264 -0.44 17.48 -1.65
C ASN A 264 0.44 18.30 -2.59
N LEU A 265 -0.16 19.05 -3.51
CA LEU A 265 0.57 19.96 -4.40
C LEU A 265 0.39 21.44 -4.03
N GLN A 266 -0.26 21.72 -2.89
CA GLN A 266 -0.51 23.07 -2.40
C GLN A 266 0.59 23.50 -1.42
N GLY A 267 1.00 24.76 -1.51
CA GLY A 267 2.03 25.36 -0.66
C GLY A 267 3.20 25.90 -1.49
N ASP A 268 4.37 26.00 -0.86
CA ASP A 268 5.61 26.41 -1.51
C ASP A 268 6.23 25.24 -2.29
N PRO A 269 6.21 25.25 -3.63
CA PRO A 269 6.65 24.12 -4.45
C PRO A 269 8.16 23.83 -4.33
N ASP A 270 8.93 24.75 -3.75
CA ASP A 270 10.36 24.61 -3.53
C ASP A 270 10.68 23.70 -2.34
N PHE A 271 9.69 23.38 -1.50
CA PHE A 271 9.85 22.46 -0.38
C PHE A 271 9.08 21.18 -0.60
N ARG A 272 9.77 20.04 -0.54
CA ARG A 272 9.20 18.70 -0.74
C ARG A 272 9.35 17.84 0.49
N VAL A 273 8.37 16.96 0.68
CA VAL A 273 8.40 15.98 1.77
C VAL A 273 9.49 14.94 1.54
N ILE A 274 10.19 14.58 2.62
CA ILE A 274 11.01 13.38 2.74
C ILE A 274 10.58 12.52 3.94
N LYS A 275 10.75 11.20 3.81
CA LYS A 275 10.31 10.20 4.80
C LYS A 275 11.42 9.18 5.12
N GLY A 276 11.22 8.39 6.17
CA GLY A 276 12.05 7.21 6.50
C GLY A 276 13.26 7.44 7.39
N GLY A 277 13.85 8.63 7.42
CA GLY A 277 15.14 8.82 8.09
C GLY A 277 16.31 8.33 7.23
N SER A 278 17.52 8.31 7.78
CA SER A 278 18.72 7.87 7.09
C SER A 278 19.69 7.17 8.04
N TRP A 279 20.83 6.74 7.50
CA TRP A 279 21.93 6.11 8.22
C TRP A 279 22.47 6.95 9.38
N GLY A 280 22.29 8.27 9.38
CA GLY A 280 22.82 9.16 10.43
C GLY A 280 21.92 9.33 11.66
N GLN A 281 20.68 8.85 11.62
CA GLN A 281 19.71 9.06 12.71
C GLN A 281 19.78 7.98 13.79
N SER A 282 19.36 8.32 15.01
CA SER A 282 19.13 7.31 16.07
C SER A 282 17.81 6.57 15.85
N SER A 283 17.62 5.41 16.50
CA SER A 283 16.38 4.61 16.36
C SER A 283 15.12 5.42 16.71
N ASN A 284 15.19 6.28 17.73
CA ASN A 284 14.06 7.14 18.15
C ASN A 284 13.70 8.20 17.10
N GLU A 285 14.57 8.41 16.12
CA GLU A 285 14.36 9.32 15.01
C GLU A 285 13.90 8.61 13.73
N LEU A 286 13.76 7.28 13.74
CA LEU A 286 13.30 6.48 12.59
C LEU A 286 11.82 6.08 12.68
N LEU A 287 10.99 6.95 13.26
CA LEU A 287 9.54 6.73 13.33
C LEU A 287 8.96 6.72 11.91
N ILE A 288 8.05 5.79 11.61
CA ILE A 288 7.36 5.74 10.30
C ILE A 288 6.62 7.06 10.02
N SER A 289 6.00 7.63 11.05
CA SER A 289 5.26 8.89 10.99
C SER A 289 6.17 10.11 10.90
N ARG A 290 7.49 9.96 10.99
CA ARG A 290 8.41 11.10 10.89
C ARG A 290 8.37 11.65 9.47
N ARG A 291 8.37 12.98 9.39
CA ARG A 291 8.34 13.76 8.16
C ARG A 291 9.39 14.84 8.28
N ASN A 292 9.97 15.22 7.16
CA ASN A 292 10.82 16.40 7.08
C ASN A 292 10.69 17.02 5.70
N ASP A 293 11.24 18.21 5.52
CA ASP A 293 11.28 18.89 4.24
C ASP A 293 12.68 18.99 3.66
N ILE A 294 12.73 19.19 2.35
CA ILE A 294 13.93 19.54 1.62
C ILE A 294 13.63 20.68 0.67
N PHE A 295 14.61 21.54 0.45
CA PHE A 295 14.60 22.46 -0.69
C PHE A 295 14.90 21.68 -1.97
N VAL A 296 14.13 21.89 -3.05
CA VAL A 296 14.19 21.07 -4.28
C VAL A 296 15.56 21.04 -4.95
N GLU A 297 16.34 22.12 -4.86
CA GLU A 297 17.69 22.24 -5.43
C GLU A 297 18.80 21.78 -4.47
N SER A 298 18.46 21.42 -3.23
CA SER A 298 19.47 20.95 -2.28
C SER A 298 19.88 19.52 -2.59
N THR A 299 21.18 19.24 -2.57
CA THR A 299 21.71 17.88 -2.47
C THR A 299 22.09 17.57 -1.02
N ASN A 300 22.09 16.29 -0.66
CA ASN A 300 22.59 15.81 0.62
C ASN A 300 22.88 14.30 0.47
N TYR A 301 24.00 13.85 1.03
CA TYR A 301 24.49 12.48 0.93
C TYR A 301 23.68 11.44 1.74
N ALA A 302 22.60 11.88 2.36
CA ALA A 302 21.66 11.04 3.11
C ALA A 302 20.25 11.07 2.51
N LYS A 303 20.09 11.53 1.25
CA LYS A 303 18.80 11.63 0.56
C LYS A 303 18.80 10.85 -0.75
N GLY A 304 17.87 9.93 -0.88
CA GLY A 304 17.54 9.22 -2.11
C GLY A 304 16.02 9.21 -2.32
N PHE A 305 15.51 8.14 -2.92
CA PHE A 305 14.09 7.97 -3.21
C PHE A 305 13.78 6.53 -3.60
N ARG A 306 12.49 6.17 -3.54
CA ARG A 306 11.93 4.98 -4.19
C ARG A 306 10.85 5.38 -5.20
N VAL A 307 10.45 4.42 -6.04
CA VAL A 307 9.56 4.68 -7.19
C VAL A 307 8.26 3.93 -7.04
N VAL A 308 7.13 4.58 -7.35
CA VAL A 308 5.85 3.93 -7.58
C VAL A 308 5.72 3.56 -9.06
N ALA A 309 5.21 2.35 -9.32
CA ALA A 309 4.88 1.85 -10.65
C ALA A 309 3.39 1.53 -10.72
N ILE A 310 2.69 2.13 -11.69
CA ILE A 310 1.28 1.86 -11.97
C ILE A 310 1.20 1.15 -13.32
N PRO A 311 0.70 -0.09 -13.38
CA PRO A 311 0.36 -0.75 -14.64
C PRO A 311 -0.51 0.19 -15.51
N ILE A 312 -0.12 0.40 -16.77
CA ILE A 312 -0.79 1.37 -17.65
C ILE A 312 -2.26 1.00 -17.89
N ASP A 313 -2.60 -0.30 -17.85
CA ASP A 313 -3.98 -0.79 -17.92
C ASP A 313 -4.87 -0.32 -16.77
N LEU A 314 -4.31 0.01 -15.60
CA LEU A 314 -5.03 0.62 -14.48
C LEU A 314 -5.22 2.14 -14.64
N LEU A 315 -4.40 2.79 -15.46
CA LEU A 315 -4.53 4.23 -15.73
C LEU A 315 -5.53 4.54 -16.84
N THR A 316 -5.80 3.57 -17.71
CA THR A 316 -6.85 3.68 -18.69
C THR A 316 -8.17 3.27 -18.05
N GLU A 317 -9.10 4.21 -17.85
CA GLU A 317 -10.48 3.79 -17.58
C GLU A 317 -10.92 2.79 -18.66
N PRO A 318 -11.63 1.72 -18.30
CA PRO A 318 -12.20 0.83 -19.31
C PRO A 318 -12.99 1.69 -20.29
N LYS A 319 -12.67 1.60 -21.60
CA LYS A 319 -13.38 2.35 -22.64
C LYS A 319 -14.88 2.17 -22.41
N THR A 320 -15.61 3.26 -22.18
CA THR A 320 -17.07 3.18 -22.11
C THR A 320 -17.60 3.27 -23.52
N ILE A 321 -18.28 2.22 -23.98
CA ILE A 321 -18.94 2.23 -25.29
C ILE A 321 -20.41 2.51 -25.08
N THR A 322 -20.95 3.46 -25.83
CA THR A 322 -22.39 3.71 -25.89
C THR A 322 -23.02 2.82 -26.95
N VAL A 323 -24.06 2.07 -26.59
CA VAL A 323 -24.84 1.25 -27.52
C VAL A 323 -26.32 1.61 -27.42
N ASP A 324 -26.99 1.74 -28.57
CA ASP A 324 -28.40 2.17 -28.62
C ASP A 324 -29.36 1.12 -28.03
N LYS A 325 -29.00 -0.17 -28.10
CA LYS A 325 -29.82 -1.28 -27.61
C LYS A 325 -28.96 -2.41 -27.07
N LEU A 326 -29.21 -2.79 -25.81
CA LEU A 326 -28.59 -3.95 -25.18
C LEU A 326 -29.53 -5.16 -25.26
N ASN A 327 -29.04 -6.28 -25.79
CA ASN A 327 -29.77 -7.56 -25.77
C ASN A 327 -29.40 -8.32 -24.49
N SER A 328 -30.34 -8.48 -23.56
CA SER A 328 -30.15 -9.31 -22.36
C SER A 328 -30.64 -10.74 -22.61
N LYS A 329 -30.04 -11.73 -21.93
CA LYS A 329 -30.53 -13.12 -21.90
C LYS A 329 -31.65 -13.36 -20.88
N ALA A 330 -32.15 -12.31 -20.21
CA ALA A 330 -33.09 -12.43 -19.12
C ALA A 330 -34.55 -12.35 -19.62
N THR A 331 -35.13 -13.50 -19.98
CA THR A 331 -36.59 -13.68 -20.02
C THR A 331 -37.04 -14.18 -18.65
N SER A 332 -37.29 -13.26 -17.72
CA SER A 332 -38.05 -13.61 -16.51
C SER A 332 -39.52 -13.29 -16.79
N PRO A 333 -40.42 -14.29 -16.85
CA PRO A 333 -41.85 -14.03 -16.93
C PRO A 333 -42.33 -13.69 -15.51
N LEU A 334 -42.70 -12.44 -15.29
CA LEU A 334 -43.35 -12.01 -14.06
C LEU A 334 -44.73 -11.49 -14.41
N GLU A 335 -45.76 -12.19 -13.93
CA GLU A 335 -47.15 -11.74 -13.99
C GLU A 335 -47.28 -10.37 -13.33
N ILE A 336 -47.90 -9.44 -14.05
CA ILE A 336 -48.10 -8.08 -13.61
C ILE A 336 -49.58 -7.94 -13.28
N THR A 337 -49.89 -7.78 -12.00
CA THR A 337 -51.25 -7.53 -11.50
C THR A 337 -51.69 -6.07 -11.68
N SER A 338 -51.01 -5.28 -12.52
CA SER A 338 -51.41 -3.91 -12.84
C SER A 338 -51.98 -3.83 -14.25
N SER A 339 -53.16 -3.20 -14.37
CA SER A 339 -53.87 -2.94 -15.63
C SER A 339 -53.21 -1.86 -16.50
N ILE A 340 -51.95 -1.49 -16.22
CA ILE A 340 -51.22 -0.41 -16.88
C ILE A 340 -50.25 -1.00 -17.89
N LYS A 341 -50.50 -0.73 -19.17
CA LYS A 341 -49.67 -1.16 -20.31
C LYS A 341 -48.76 -0.02 -20.75
N GLY A 342 -47.59 -0.35 -21.29
CA GLY A 342 -46.70 0.66 -21.85
C GLY A 342 -45.25 0.23 -21.99
N GLU A 343 -44.48 1.05 -22.69
CA GLU A 343 -43.03 0.88 -22.85
C GLU A 343 -42.27 1.76 -21.85
N VAL A 344 -41.22 1.22 -21.24
CA VAL A 344 -40.29 1.94 -20.37
C VAL A 344 -38.88 1.75 -20.90
N LYS A 345 -38.20 2.86 -21.19
CA LYS A 345 -36.76 2.85 -21.53
C LYS A 345 -35.93 3.07 -20.28
N VAL A 346 -34.93 2.23 -20.07
CA VAL A 346 -34.04 2.26 -18.92
C VAL A 346 -32.61 2.40 -19.42
N GLU A 347 -31.95 3.50 -19.07
CA GLU A 347 -30.52 3.67 -19.28
C GLU A 347 -29.78 2.82 -18.23
N VAL A 348 -28.81 2.01 -18.67
CA VAL A 348 -28.00 1.16 -17.81
C VAL A 348 -26.52 1.40 -18.04
N PHE A 349 -25.74 1.21 -16.98
CA PHE A 349 -24.29 1.07 -17.05
C PHE A 349 -23.90 -0.34 -16.65
N VAL A 350 -23.17 -1.01 -17.53
CA VAL A 350 -22.68 -2.37 -17.39
C VAL A 350 -21.17 -2.33 -17.17
N ASP A 351 -20.68 -3.03 -16.15
CA ASP A 351 -19.25 -3.14 -15.87
C ASP A 351 -18.53 -4.12 -16.80
N GLU A 352 -17.21 -4.17 -16.65
CA GLU A 352 -16.32 -5.08 -17.39
C GLU A 352 -16.62 -6.58 -17.22
N ASN A 353 -17.44 -6.97 -16.23
CA ASN A 353 -17.86 -8.36 -15.99
C ASN A 353 -19.26 -8.67 -16.54
N GLY A 354 -19.92 -7.69 -17.18
CA GLY A 354 -21.27 -7.83 -17.69
C GLY A 354 -22.38 -7.63 -16.64
N GLN A 355 -22.06 -7.03 -15.48
CA GLN A 355 -23.03 -6.74 -14.42
C GLN A 355 -23.55 -5.31 -14.52
N VAL A 356 -24.86 -5.11 -14.32
CA VAL A 356 -25.46 -3.77 -14.28
C VAL A 356 -25.15 -3.09 -12.95
N VAL A 357 -24.37 -2.01 -12.98
CA VAL A 357 -23.97 -1.23 -11.80
C VAL A 357 -24.88 -0.01 -11.57
N SER A 358 -25.59 0.43 -12.61
CA SER A 358 -26.56 1.53 -12.55
C SER A 358 -27.70 1.29 -13.54
N ALA A 359 -28.92 1.62 -13.13
CA ALA A 359 -30.11 1.57 -13.97
C ALA A 359 -31.07 2.72 -13.63
N LYS A 360 -31.46 3.51 -14.64
CA LYS A 360 -32.34 4.66 -14.49
C LYS A 360 -33.39 4.67 -15.60
N ALA A 361 -34.66 4.64 -15.22
CA ALA A 361 -35.75 4.80 -16.17
C ALA A 361 -35.76 6.23 -16.74
N ILE A 362 -35.58 6.35 -18.06
CA ILE A 362 -35.47 7.64 -18.77
C ILE A 362 -36.77 8.01 -19.50
N SER A 363 -37.66 7.05 -19.74
CA SER A 363 -38.99 7.29 -20.31
C SER A 363 -40.02 6.30 -19.74
N GLY A 364 -41.30 6.43 -20.12
CA GLY A 364 -42.37 5.50 -19.74
C GLY A 364 -43.24 5.97 -18.57
N HIS A 365 -44.30 5.22 -18.29
CA HIS A 365 -45.30 5.57 -17.28
C HIS A 365 -44.69 5.59 -15.86
N PRO A 366 -44.94 6.62 -15.02
CA PRO A 366 -44.32 6.76 -13.69
C PRO A 366 -44.41 5.50 -12.80
N LEU A 367 -45.59 4.86 -12.77
CA LEU A 367 -45.82 3.63 -11.99
C LEU A 367 -45.06 2.39 -12.50
N LEU A 368 -44.50 2.42 -13.71
CA LEU A 368 -43.74 1.32 -14.29
C LEU A 368 -42.21 1.56 -14.22
N LYS A 369 -41.78 2.80 -13.98
CA LYS A 369 -40.36 3.21 -14.01
C LYS A 369 -39.52 2.50 -12.95
N GLU A 370 -40.00 2.45 -11.71
CA GLU A 370 -39.26 1.83 -10.59
C GLU A 370 -39.07 0.33 -10.82
N LYS A 371 -40.14 -0.36 -11.25
CA LYS A 371 -40.11 -1.79 -11.57
C LYS A 371 -39.17 -2.10 -12.75
N ALA A 372 -39.21 -1.30 -13.82
CA ALA A 372 -38.31 -1.47 -14.95
C ALA A 372 -36.83 -1.24 -14.58
N ALA A 373 -36.54 -0.25 -13.71
CA ALA A 373 -35.20 0.00 -13.22
C ALA A 373 -34.69 -1.13 -12.31
N ALA A 374 -35.55 -1.70 -11.46
CA ALA A 374 -35.22 -2.88 -10.65
C ALA A 374 -34.89 -4.11 -11.51
N LEU A 375 -35.74 -4.42 -12.50
CA LEU A 375 -35.49 -5.51 -13.46
C LEU A 375 -34.18 -5.31 -14.24
N ALA A 376 -33.88 -4.07 -14.63
CA ALA A 376 -32.65 -3.74 -15.29
C ALA A 376 -31.40 -4.00 -14.42
N LYS A 377 -31.46 -3.79 -13.10
CA LYS A 377 -30.33 -4.10 -12.20
C LYS A 377 -30.04 -5.60 -12.09
N GLU A 378 -31.05 -6.45 -12.29
CA GLU A 378 -30.90 -7.91 -12.23
C GLU A 378 -30.38 -8.52 -13.53
N ALA A 379 -30.36 -7.75 -14.62
CA ALA A 379 -29.90 -8.21 -15.92
C ALA A 379 -28.38 -8.50 -15.90
N LYS A 380 -27.99 -9.60 -16.55
CA LYS A 380 -26.59 -9.95 -16.82
C LYS A 380 -26.33 -9.98 -18.31
N PHE A 381 -25.18 -9.44 -18.70
CA PHE A 381 -24.72 -9.36 -20.08
C PHE A 381 -23.49 -10.23 -20.27
N GLN A 382 -23.27 -10.70 -21.50
CA GLN A 382 -21.96 -11.26 -21.84
C GLN A 382 -20.93 -10.14 -21.77
N GLN A 383 -19.74 -10.47 -21.26
CA GLN A 383 -18.61 -9.55 -21.24
C GLN A 383 -18.34 -9.03 -22.65
N MET A 384 -18.41 -7.71 -22.81
CA MET A 384 -18.14 -7.04 -24.08
C MET A 384 -16.67 -6.66 -24.12
N SER A 385 -16.07 -6.72 -25.31
CA SER A 385 -14.67 -6.34 -25.53
C SER A 385 -14.52 -5.40 -26.73
N ALA A 386 -13.53 -4.51 -26.65
CA ALA A 386 -13.05 -3.71 -27.76
C ALA A 386 -11.52 -3.76 -27.78
N ASP A 387 -10.95 -3.95 -28.98
CA ASP A 387 -9.51 -4.16 -29.16
C ASP A 387 -8.96 -5.31 -28.28
N GLY A 388 -9.77 -6.35 -28.05
CA GLY A 388 -9.41 -7.51 -27.23
C GLY A 388 -9.42 -7.28 -25.71
N LYS A 389 -9.84 -6.10 -25.22
CA LYS A 389 -9.95 -5.80 -23.79
C LYS A 389 -11.41 -5.67 -23.33
N PRO A 390 -11.78 -6.15 -22.13
CA PRO A 390 -13.10 -5.90 -21.56
C PRO A 390 -13.41 -4.40 -21.47
N VAL A 391 -14.67 -4.03 -21.72
CA VAL A 391 -15.12 -2.64 -21.71
C VAL A 391 -16.35 -2.45 -20.84
N ARG A 392 -16.52 -1.22 -20.34
CA ARG A 392 -17.77 -0.77 -19.75
C ARG A 392 -18.73 -0.37 -20.84
N VAL A 393 -20.02 -0.55 -20.59
CA VAL A 393 -21.04 -0.30 -21.60
C VAL A 393 -22.15 0.55 -21.03
N LYS A 394 -22.42 1.68 -21.69
CA LYS A 394 -23.61 2.48 -21.46
C LYS A 394 -24.63 2.11 -22.52
N GLY A 395 -25.85 1.75 -22.14
CA GLY A 395 -26.87 1.43 -23.14
C GLY A 395 -28.29 1.57 -22.63
N THR A 396 -29.25 1.33 -23.54
CA THR A 396 -30.68 1.41 -23.21
C THR A 396 -31.34 0.03 -23.30
N LEU A 397 -32.07 -0.34 -22.24
CA LEU A 397 -33.00 -1.46 -22.22
C LEU A 397 -34.42 -0.96 -22.43
N ILE A 398 -35.21 -1.74 -23.15
CA ILE A 398 -36.61 -1.44 -23.44
C ILE A 398 -37.47 -2.55 -22.83
N TYR A 399 -38.30 -2.18 -21.86
CA TYR A 399 -39.27 -3.08 -21.23
C TYR A 399 -40.67 -2.79 -21.75
N THR A 400 -41.36 -3.82 -22.25
CA THR A 400 -42.76 -3.73 -22.69
C THR A 400 -43.67 -4.42 -21.70
N PHE A 401 -44.53 -3.65 -21.03
CA PHE A 401 -45.55 -4.14 -20.11
C PHE A 401 -46.85 -4.37 -20.91
N LYS A 402 -47.25 -5.63 -21.06
CA LYS A 402 -48.35 -6.08 -21.95
C LYS A 402 -49.69 -6.24 -21.26
#